data_AF-A0ABD5FPU6-F1
#
_entry.id   AF-A0ABD5FPU6-F1
#
_cell.length_a   1.000
_cell.length_b   1.000
_cell.length_c   1.000
_cell.angle_alpha   90.00
_cell.angle_beta   90.00
_cell.angle_gamma   90.00
#
_symmetry.space_group_name_H-M   'P 1'
#
loop_
_entity.id
_entity.type
_entity.pdbx_description
1 polymer ?
#
loop_
_entity_poly.entity_id
_entity_poly.type
_entity_poly.pdbx_seq_one_letter_code
_entity_poly.pdbx_strand_id
1 'polypeptide(L)' 'MEEEKIFEKRWQLASNDQKARYKNLISSYPAVDWSYKEKKYLLWLCQLDIDTFETFEVILDKIKHSNEKRANL' A
#
# COMPACT_ATOMS: atom_id res chain seq x y z
N MET A 1 -15.14 -4.42 -11.65
CA MET A 1 -15.12 -3.02 -12.18
C MET A 1 -13.88 -2.80 -13.07
N GLU A 2 -13.74 -1.72 -13.83
CA GLU A 2 -12.53 -1.49 -14.66
C GLU A 2 -11.23 -1.48 -13.83
N GLU A 3 -11.26 -0.83 -12.66
CA GLU A 3 -10.12 -0.74 -11.73
C GLU A 3 -9.63 -2.11 -11.22
N GLU A 4 -10.55 -3.03 -10.97
CA GLU A 4 -10.24 -4.40 -10.56
C GLU A 4 -9.49 -5.17 -11.64
N LYS A 5 -9.95 -5.08 -12.90
CA LYS A 5 -9.25 -5.69 -14.04
C LYS A 5 -7.86 -5.10 -14.25
N ILE A 6 -7.70 -3.80 -14.02
CA ILE A 6 -6.39 -3.13 -14.09
C ILE A 6 -5.47 -3.61 -12.97
N PHE A 7 -5.99 -3.71 -11.74
CA PHE A 7 -5.25 -4.23 -10.61
C PHE A 7 -4.76 -5.65 -10.88
N GLU A 8 -5.63 -6.55 -11.32
CA GLU A 8 -5.27 -7.94 -11.61
C GLU A 8 -4.16 -8.05 -12.67
N LYS A 9 -4.27 -7.28 -13.77
CA LYS A 9 -3.22 -7.25 -14.80
C LYS A 9 -1.88 -6.80 -14.22
N ARG A 10 -1.87 -5.72 -13.43
CA ARG A 10 -0.64 -5.22 -12.77
C ARG A 10 -0.10 -6.21 -11.76
N TRP A 11 -0.98 -6.87 -11.02
CA TRP A 11 -0.62 -7.90 -10.05
C TRP A 11 0.09 -9.07 -10.73
N GLN A 12 -0.41 -9.54 -11.87
CA GLN A 12 0.25 -10.63 -12.61
C GLN A 12 1.66 -10.23 -13.07
N LEU A 13 1.85 -8.98 -13.50
CA LEU A 13 3.14 -8.46 -13.97
C LEU A 13 4.14 -8.14 -12.84
N ALA A 14 3.68 -7.98 -11.60
CA ALA A 14 4.53 -7.63 -10.48
C ALA A 14 5.47 -8.78 -10.09
N SER A 15 6.71 -8.43 -9.73
CA SER A 15 7.69 -9.39 -9.22
C SER A 15 7.27 -9.95 -7.87
N ASN A 16 7.89 -11.06 -7.44
CA ASN A 16 7.61 -11.64 -6.14
C ASN A 16 7.94 -10.67 -4.99
N ASP A 17 9.03 -9.90 -5.12
CA ASP A 17 9.42 -8.91 -4.11
C ASP A 17 8.39 -7.77 -4.00
N GLN A 18 7.92 -7.28 -5.15
CA GLN A 18 6.87 -6.25 -5.19
C GLN A 18 5.57 -6.76 -4.54
N LYS A 19 5.20 -8.02 -4.81
CA LYS A 19 4.03 -8.67 -4.20
C LYS A 19 4.21 -8.86 -2.70
N ALA A 20 5.42 -9.19 -2.24
CA ALA A 20 5.73 -9.34 -0.82
C ALA A 20 5.62 -7.99 -0.09
N ARG A 21 6.25 -6.94 -0.63
CA ARG A 21 6.13 -5.56 -0.11
C ARG A 21 4.68 -5.11 -0.04
N TYR A 22 3.91 -5.33 -1.10
CA TYR A 22 2.49 -5.00 -1.12
C TYR A 22 1.70 -5.70 -0.01
N LYS A 23 1.92 -7.00 0.18
CA LYS A 23 1.24 -7.77 1.24
C LYS A 23 1.58 -7.23 2.63
N ASN A 24 2.87 -6.96 2.89
CA ASN A 24 3.34 -6.38 4.15
C ASN A 24 2.72 -4.99 4.40
N LEU A 25 2.66 -4.16 3.35
CA LEU A 25 2.07 -2.84 3.42
C LEU A 25 0.59 -2.93 3.79
N ILE A 26 -0.21 -3.71 3.06
CA ILE A 26 -1.65 -3.87 3.35
C ILE A 26 -1.89 -4.44 4.75
N SER A 27 -1.09 -5.43 5.18
CA SER A 27 -1.24 -6.04 6.51
C SER A 27 -0.91 -5.09 7.67
N SER A 28 -0.17 -4.01 7.41
CA SER A 28 0.17 -3.00 8.41
C SER A 28 -0.99 -2.05 8.72
N TYR A 29 -2.03 -2.06 7.89
CA TYR A 29 -3.25 -1.24 7.99
C TYR A 29 -4.52 -2.11 7.92
N PRO A 30 -4.71 -3.08 8.84
CA PRO A 30 -5.80 -4.06 8.77
C PRO A 30 -7.21 -3.47 8.96
N ALA A 31 -7.31 -2.28 9.56
CA ALA A 31 -8.58 -1.59 9.78
C ALA A 31 -9.02 -0.72 8.60
N VAL A 32 -8.19 -0.60 7.54
CA VAL A 32 -8.50 0.22 6.36
C VAL A 32 -9.07 -0.67 5.26
N ASP A 33 -10.29 -0.37 4.83
CA ASP A 33 -10.87 -1.02 3.66
C ASP A 33 -10.42 -0.31 2.38
N TRP A 34 -9.49 -0.94 1.66
CA TRP A 34 -8.90 -0.38 0.44
C TRP A 34 -9.74 -0.72 -0.79
N SER A 35 -10.19 0.32 -1.50
CA SER A 35 -10.81 0.18 -2.82
C SER A 35 -9.81 -0.37 -3.85
N TYR A 36 -10.30 -0.96 -4.95
CA TYR A 36 -9.40 -1.42 -6.03
C TYR A 36 -8.55 -0.30 -6.64
N LYS A 37 -9.07 0.93 -6.68
CA LYS A 37 -8.33 2.11 -7.14
C LYS A 37 -7.14 2.39 -6.22
N GLU A 38 -7.32 2.31 -4.91
CA GLU A 38 -6.24 2.51 -3.93
C GLU A 38 -5.26 1.35 -3.91
N LYS A 39 -5.74 0.11 -3.96
CA LYS A 39 -4.92 -1.10 -4.10
C LYS A 39 -3.98 -1.00 -5.31
N LYS A 40 -4.48 -0.48 -6.43
CA LYS A 40 -3.66 -0.21 -7.63
C LYS A 40 -2.54 0.80 -7.36
N TYR A 41 -2.80 1.87 -6.61
CA TYR A 41 -1.77 2.85 -6.27
C TYR A 41 -0.75 2.29 -5.28
N LEU A 42 -1.19 1.56 -4.27
CA LEU A 42 -0.31 0.90 -3.29
C LEU A 42 0.60 -0.14 -3.97
N LEU A 43 0.07 -0.91 -4.93
CA LEU A 43 0.87 -1.83 -5.74
C LEU A 43 1.90 -1.07 -6.59
N TRP A 44 1.54 0.08 -7.13
CA TRP A 44 2.46 0.92 -7.91
C TRP A 44 3.60 1.48 -7.04
N LEU A 45 3.33 1.91 -5.79
CA LEU A 45 4.37 2.33 -4.86
C LEU A 45 5.39 1.21 -4.62
N CYS A 46 4.94 -0.04 -4.53
CA CYS A 46 5.84 -1.19 -4.33
C CYS A 46 6.82 -1.43 -5.50
N GLN A 47 6.60 -0.78 -6.66
CA GLN A 47 7.47 -0.86 -7.84
C GLN A 47 8.58 0.18 -7.86
N LEU A 48 8.54 1.17 -6.97
CA LEU A 48 9.59 2.17 -6.83
C LEU A 48 10.89 1.53 -6.35
N ASP A 49 12.01 2.23 -6.54
CA ASP A 49 13.26 1.85 -5.90
C ASP A 49 13.09 1.80 -4.37
N ILE A 50 13.95 1.02 -3.73
CA ILE A 50 13.80 0.68 -2.31
C ILE A 50 13.83 1.93 -1.43
N ASP A 51 14.74 2.87 -1.69
CA ASP A 51 14.90 4.09 -0.89
C ASP A 51 13.65 4.98 -0.97
N THR A 52 13.10 5.13 -2.18
CA THR A 52 11.88 5.89 -2.39
C THR A 52 10.68 5.21 -1.73
N PHE A 53 10.56 3.88 -1.83
CA PHE A 53 9.50 3.12 -1.19
C PHE A 53 9.54 3.25 0.35
N GLU A 54 10.71 3.07 0.96
CA GLU A 54 10.91 3.20 2.41
C GLU A 54 10.57 4.62 2.89
N THR A 55 10.92 5.64 2.10
CA THR A 55 10.53 7.03 2.41
C THR A 55 9.02 7.20 2.49
N PHE A 56 8.26 6.57 1.58
CA PHE A 56 6.80 6.56 1.63
C PHE A 56 6.26 5.81 2.86
N GLU A 57 6.86 4.67 3.22
CA GLU A 57 6.44 3.91 4.41
C GLU A 57 6.60 4.74 5.69
N VAL A 58 7.71 5.46 5.85
CA VAL A 58 7.93 6.36 7.00
C VAL A 58 6.85 7.45 7.08
N ILE A 59 6.43 8.01 5.95
CA ILE A 59 5.37 9.03 5.91
C ILE A 59 4.03 8.44 6.34
N LEU A 60 3.66 7.26 5.81
CA LEU A 60 2.40 6.59 6.14
C LEU A 60 2.34 6.21 7.62
N ASP A 61 3.45 5.70 8.16
CA ASP A 61 3.56 5.33 9.57
C ASP A 61 3.40 6.55 10.49
N LYS A 62 3.99 7.69 10.13
CA LYS A 62 3.80 8.94 10.88
C LYS A 62 2.36 9.43 10.87
N ILE A 63 1.65 9.27 9.75
CA ILE A 63 0.22 9.62 9.64
C ILE A 63 -0.62 8.68 10.52
N LYS A 64 -0.33 7.38 10.51
CA LYS A 64 -1.01 6.38 11.35
C LYS A 64 -0.92 6.72 12.83
N HIS A 65 0.29 6.91 13.35
CA HIS A 65 0.51 7.25 14.75
C HIS A 65 -0.12 8.59 15.16
N SER A 66 -0.20 9.55 14.23
CA SER A 66 -0.91 10.83 14.47
C SER A 66 -2.41 10.63 14.65
N ASN A 67 -3.02 9.74 13.85
CA ASN A 67 -4.44 9.43 13.95
C ASN A 67 -4.77 8.59 15.20
N GLU A 68 -3.92 7.63 15.57
CA GLU A 68 -4.07 6.86 16.80
C GLU A 68 -4.04 7.78 18.05
N LYS A 69 -3.14 8.77 18.07
CA LYS A 69 -3.12 9.78 19.15
C LYS A 69 -4.40 10.58 19.23
N ARG A 70 -5.02 10.92 18.09
CA ARG A 70 -6.29 11.67 18.04
C ARG A 70 -7.48 10.81 18.47
N ALA A 71 -7.48 9.51 18.16
CA ALA A 71 -8.56 8.59 18.54
C ALA A 71 -8.58 8.28 20.05
N ASN A 72 -7.46 8.50 20.75
CA ASN A 72 -7.31 8.26 22.20
C ASN A 72 -7.57 9.53 23.06
N LEU A 73 -8.08 10.61 22.47
CA LEU A 73 -8.52 11.84 23.14
C LEU A 73 -10.05 11.93 23.11
#